data_AF-A0A964Q887-F1
#
_entry.id   AF-A0A964Q887-F1
#
_cell.length_a   1.000
_cell.length_b   1.000
_cell.length_c   1.000
_cell.angle_alpha   90.00
_cell.angle_beta   90.00
_cell.angle_gamma   90.00
#
_symmetry.space_group_name_H-M   'P 1'
#
loop_
_entity.id
_entity.type
_entity.pdbx_description
1 polymer ?
#
loop_
_entity_poly.entity_id
_entity_poly.type
_entity_poly.pdbx_seq_one_letter_code
_entity_poly.pdbx_strand_id
1 'polypeptide(L)'
;MTEADMIDALRSALSAALVLALPLLLVGLLVGLISGLIQSLSNVQDAAAAFAPRLIAVALVAIALAGWMSSKVVDFAVMMMGCVLDLHVLTLTGVVK
;
A
#
# COMPACT_ATOMS: atom_id res chain seq x y z
N MET A 1 -22.66 9.71 -15.45
CA MET A 1 -21.32 9.31 -15.00
C MET A 1 -20.39 9.48 -16.17
N THR A 2 -19.65 10.59 -16.20
CA THR A 2 -18.69 10.90 -17.25
C THR A 2 -17.43 10.06 -17.05
N GLU A 3 -16.76 9.67 -18.14
CA GLU A 3 -15.50 8.90 -18.10
C GLU A 3 -14.42 9.56 -17.23
N ALA A 4 -14.50 10.88 -17.01
CA ALA A 4 -13.60 11.65 -16.17
C ALA A 4 -13.59 11.19 -14.69
N ASP A 5 -14.75 10.93 -14.07
CA ASP A 5 -14.81 10.58 -12.64
C ASP A 5 -14.17 9.21 -12.38
N MET A 6 -14.33 8.28 -13.33
CA MET A 6 -13.71 6.96 -13.27
C MET A 6 -12.19 7.04 -13.41
N ILE A 7 -11.69 7.91 -14.30
CA ILE A 7 -10.25 8.14 -14.48
C ILE A 7 -9.64 8.78 -13.24
N ASP A 8 -10.31 9.74 -12.61
CA ASP A 8 -9.81 10.38 -11.38
C ASP A 8 -9.81 9.43 -10.18
N ALA A 9 -10.84 8.58 -10.04
CA ALA A 9 -10.85 7.52 -9.03
C ALA A 9 -9.69 6.53 -9.23
N LEU A 10 -9.43 6.12 -10.48
CA LEU A 10 -8.32 5.22 -10.80
C LEU A 10 -6.96 5.89 -10.52
N ARG A 11 -6.81 7.18 -10.84
CA ARG A 11 -5.60 7.95 -10.59
C ARG A 11 -5.33 8.13 -9.11
N SER A 12 -6.38 8.40 -8.32
CA SER A 12 -6.30 8.47 -6.86
C SER A 12 -5.88 7.13 -6.25
N ALA A 13 -6.50 6.03 -6.69
CA ALA A 13 -6.14 4.67 -6.26
C ALA A 13 -4.67 4.31 -6.54
N LEU A 14 -4.20 4.58 -7.76
CA LEU A 14 -2.80 4.35 -8.14
C LEU A 14 -1.83 5.21 -7.35
N SER A 15 -2.17 6.49 -7.11
CA SER A 15 -1.33 7.38 -6.31
C SER A 15 -1.23 6.93 -4.86
N ALA A 16 -2.33 6.47 -4.26
CA ALA A 16 -2.35 5.93 -2.91
C ALA A 16 -1.52 4.64 -2.84
N ALA A 17 -1.70 3.71 -3.78
CA ALA A 17 -0.93 2.47 -3.86
C ALA A 17 0.58 2.72 -4.00
N LEU A 18 0.97 3.70 -4.82
CA LEU A 18 2.38 4.05 -5.03
C LEU A 18 3.02 4.63 -3.77
N VAL A 19 2.31 5.55 -3.10
CA VAL A 19 2.76 6.17 -1.84
C VAL A 19 2.83 5.13 -0.71
N LEU A 20 1.91 4.15 -0.71
CA LEU A 20 1.92 3.02 0.23
C LEU A 20 3.09 2.06 0.00
N ALA A 21 3.41 1.76 -1.26
CA ALA A 21 4.47 0.84 -1.64
C ALA A 21 5.87 1.45 -1.45
N LEU A 22 6.03 2.77 -1.60
CA LEU A 22 7.32 3.46 -1.49
C LEU A 22 8.10 3.14 -0.20
N PRO A 23 7.55 3.37 1.01
CA PRO A 23 8.27 3.11 2.26
C PRO A 23 8.52 1.61 2.46
N LEU A 24 7.59 0.75 2.05
CA LEU A 24 7.75 -0.69 2.17
C LEU A 24 8.88 -1.22 1.28
N LEU A 25 8.96 -0.73 0.03
CA LEU A 25 10.02 -1.06 -0.91
C LEU A 25 11.39 -0.56 -0.43
N LEU A 26 11.46 0.67 0.06
CA LEU A 26 12.71 1.29 0.51
C LEU A 26 13.30 0.52 1.70
N VAL A 27 12.45 0.14 2.65
CA VAL A 27 12.91 -0.65 3.79
C VAL A 27 13.22 -2.09 3.39
N GLY A 28 12.40 -2.73 2.56
CA GLY A 28 12.67 -4.07 2.04
C GLY A 28 14.01 -4.14 1.29
N LEU A 29 14.34 -3.09 0.53
CA LEU A 29 15.60 -2.94 -0.17
C LEU A 29 16.77 -2.80 0.81
N LEU A 30 16.68 -1.90 1.79
CA LEU A 30 17.75 -1.68 2.78
C LEU A 30 18.01 -2.94 3.61
N VAL A 31 16.96 -3.55 4.15
CA VAL A 31 17.06 -4.78 4.95
C VAL A 31 17.59 -5.93 4.09
N GLY A 32 17.09 -6.08 2.86
CA GLY A 32 17.57 -7.08 1.92
C GLY A 32 19.06 -6.92 1.63
N LEU A 33 19.51 -5.68 1.38
CA LEU A 33 20.91 -5.35 1.11
C LEU A 33 21.81 -5.64 2.32
N ILE A 34 21.41 -5.20 3.51
CA ILE A 34 22.17 -5.43 4.76
C ILE A 34 22.25 -6.92 5.07
N SER A 35 21.13 -7.63 4.99
CA SER A 35 21.08 -9.08 5.26
C SER A 35 21.93 -9.88 4.25
N GLY A 36 21.93 -9.50 2.97
CA GLY A 36 22.77 -10.11 1.94
C GLY A 36 24.26 -9.83 2.11
N LEU A 37 24.63 -8.63 2.55
CA LEU A 37 26.01 -8.27 2.89
C LEU A 37 26.53 -9.09 4.07
N ILE A 38 25.73 -9.23 5.14
CA ILE A 38 26.08 -10.07 6.30
C ILE A 38 26.26 -11.52 5.88
N GLN A 39 25.35 -12.03 5.04
CA GLN A 39 25.44 -13.39 4.51
C GLN A 39 26.69 -13.61 3.63
N SER A 40 27.12 -12.60 2.88
CA SER A 40 28.33 -12.65 2.06
C SER A 40 29.63 -12.50 2.85
N LEU A 41 29.65 -11.70 3.91
CA LEU A 41 30.86 -11.37 4.68
C LEU A 41 31.24 -12.46 5.68
N SER A 42 30.27 -13.19 6.25
CA SER A 42 30.53 -14.15 7.31
C SER A 42 30.90 -15.57 6.85
N ASN A 43 30.94 -15.86 5.54
CA ASN A 43 31.19 -17.20 4.94
C ASN A 43 30.30 -18.36 5.44
N VAL A 44 29.39 -18.10 6.39
CA VAL A 44 28.35 -19.03 6.85
C VAL A 44 27.14 -18.86 5.95
N GLN A 45 27.07 -19.68 4.89
CA GLN A 45 25.91 -19.77 3.99
C GLN A 45 24.75 -20.58 4.60
N ASP A 46 24.56 -20.50 5.92
CA ASP A 46 23.43 -21.15 6.57
C ASP A 46 22.17 -20.31 6.29
N ALA A 47 21.42 -20.73 5.27
CA ALA A 47 20.30 -19.97 4.72
C ALA A 47 19.23 -19.63 5.78
N ALA A 48 19.13 -20.42 6.86
CA ALA A 48 18.21 -20.17 7.97
C ALA A 48 18.65 -18.98 8.85
N ALA A 49 19.95 -18.81 9.07
CA ALA A 49 20.49 -17.74 9.93
C ALA A 49 20.35 -16.34 9.29
N ALA A 50 20.41 -16.25 7.97
CA ALA A 50 20.15 -14.99 7.24
C ALA A 50 18.65 -14.70 7.09
N PHE A 51 17.79 -15.73 7.15
CA PHE A 51 16.34 -15.57 7.03
C PHE A 51 15.72 -14.90 8.26
N ALA A 52 16.16 -15.27 9.46
CA ALA A 52 15.57 -14.77 10.70
C ALA A 52 15.70 -13.23 10.88
N PRO A 53 16.89 -12.61 10.72
CA PRO A 53 17.04 -11.16 10.83
C PRO A 53 16.19 -10.40 9.79
N ARG A 54 16.13 -10.91 8.55
CA ARG A 54 15.35 -10.30 7.47
C ARG A 54 13.85 -10.33 7.77
N LEU A 55 13.35 -11.44 8.30
CA LEU A 55 11.94 -11.63 8.61
C LEU A 55 11.49 -10.74 9.79
N ILE A 56 12.31 -10.64 10.83
CA ILE A 56 12.06 -9.75 11.98
C ILE A 56 12.05 -8.27 11.53
N ALA A 57 13.00 -7.87 10.69
CA ALA A 57 13.08 -6.50 10.19
C ALA A 57 11.86 -6.14 9.31
N VAL A 58 11.43 -7.02 8.40
CA VAL A 58 10.20 -6.81 7.61
C VAL A 58 8.96 -6.78 8.51
N ALA A 59 8.88 -7.64 9.53
CA ALA A 59 7.76 -7.67 10.46
C ALA A 59 7.64 -6.37 11.28
N LEU A 60 8.74 -5.86 11.82
CA LEU A 60 8.74 -4.59 12.57
C LEU A 60 8.26 -3.42 11.70
N VAL A 61 8.68 -3.40 10.45
CA VAL A 61 8.36 -2.33 9.50
C VAL A 61 6.91 -2.43 9.05
N ALA A 62 6.42 -3.64 8.81
CA ALA A 62 5.00 -3.88 8.54
C ALA A 62 4.11 -3.42 9.70
N ILE A 63 4.50 -3.69 10.95
CA ILE A 63 3.76 -3.23 12.15
C ILE A 63 3.79 -1.70 12.26
N ALA A 64 4.95 -1.07 12.04
CA ALA A 64 5.08 0.38 12.07
C ALA A 64 4.24 1.07 10.98
N LEU A 65 4.16 0.46 9.79
CA LEU A 65 3.39 0.97 8.65
C LEU A 65 1.90 0.60 8.72
N ALA A 66 1.52 -0.40 9.52
CA ALA A 66 0.17 -0.97 9.55
C ALA A 66 -0.90 0.11 9.79
N GLY A 67 -0.71 0.97 10.80
CA GLY A 67 -1.67 2.04 11.11
C GLY A 67 -1.86 3.02 9.96
N TRP A 68 -0.77 3.44 9.32
CA TRP A 68 -0.81 4.38 8.21
C TRP A 68 -1.38 3.76 6.93
N MET A 69 -1.08 2.49 6.66
CA MET A 69 -1.67 1.74 5.54
C MET A 69 -3.18 1.59 5.70
N SER A 70 -3.66 1.28 6.91
CA SER A 70 -5.09 1.16 7.20
C SER A 70 -5.83 2.47 6.94
N SER A 71 -5.28 3.62 7.35
CA SER A 71 -5.89 4.92 7.07
C SER A 71 -6.06 5.18 5.57
N LYS A 72 -5.06 4.85 4.74
CA LYS A 72 -5.14 5.04 3.29
C LYS A 72 -6.17 4.14 2.61
N VAL A 73 -6.34 2.91 3.09
CA VAL A 73 -7.39 2.00 2.57
C VAL A 73 -8.78 2.52 2.95
N VAL A 74 -8.94 3.04 4.17
CA VAL A 74 -10.21 3.64 4.62
C VAL A 74 -10.54 4.90 3.81
N ASP A 75 -9.57 5.78 3.56
CA ASP A 75 -9.76 6.98 2.72
C ASP A 75 -10.27 6.60 1.31
N PHE A 76 -9.70 5.55 0.72
CA PHE A 76 -10.16 5.04 -0.57
C PHE A 76 -11.58 4.45 -0.51
N ALA A 77 -11.89 3.68 0.54
CA ALA A 77 -13.22 3.12 0.74
C ALA A 77 -14.29 4.20 0.90
N VAL A 78 -13.98 5.29 1.63
CA VAL A 78 -14.87 6.44 1.80
C VAL A 78 -15.08 7.20 0.49
N MET A 79 -14.02 7.39 -0.32
CA MET A 79 -14.14 8.01 -1.65
C MET A 79 -15.05 7.19 -2.57
N MET A 80 -14.89 5.86 -2.61
CA MET A 80 -15.76 4.96 -3.38
C MET A 80 -17.21 4.98 -2.88
N MET A 81 -17.41 4.92 -1.56
CA MET A 81 -18.75 4.95 -0.98
C MET A 81 -19.45 6.30 -1.24
N GLY A 82 -18.72 7.42 -1.19
CA GLY A 82 -19.23 8.74 -1.54
C GLY A 82 -19.68 8.84 -3.00
N CYS A 83 -18.91 8.27 -3.93
CA CYS A 83 -19.24 8.23 -5.35
C CYS A 83 -20.51 7.39 -5.64
N VAL A 84 -20.67 6.26 -4.92
CA VAL A 84 -21.90 5.43 -4.97
C VAL A 84 -23.11 6.14 -4.37
N LEU A 85 -22.93 6.88 -3.27
CA LEU A 85 -24.03 7.58 -2.60
C LEU A 85 -24.54 8.76 -3.43
N ASP A 86 -23.65 9.49 -4.09
CA ASP A 86 -23.99 10.58 -5.01
C ASP A 86 -24.81 10.06 -6.21
N LEU A 87 -24.42 8.89 -6.75
CA LEU A 87 -25.18 8.20 -7.79
C LEU A 87 -26.61 7.85 -7.33
N HIS A 88 -26.77 7.39 -6.08
CA HIS A 88 -28.08 7.05 -5.52
C HIS A 88 -28.94 8.30 -5.28
N VAL A 89 -28.34 9.40 -4.81
CA VAL A 89 -29.04 10.69 -4.61
C VAL A 89 -29.50 11.27 -5.96
N LEU A 90 -28.65 11.27 -6.99
CA LEU A 90 -29.02 11.70 -8.35
C LEU A 90 -30.15 10.86 -8.95
N THR A 91 -30.23 9.57 -8.61
CA THR A 91 -31.33 8.68 -9.00
C THR A 91 -32.65 9.04 -8.29
N LEU A 92 -32.61 9.57 -7.05
CA LEU A 92 -33.78 10.02 -6.30
C LEU A 92 -34.22 11.47 -6.62
N THR A 93 -33.30 12.37 -6.99
CA THR A 93 -33.62 13.76 -7.38
C THR A 93 -34.11 13.94 -8.83
N GLY A 94 -34.26 12.87 -9.61
CA GLY A 94 -34.95 12.93 -10.92
C GLY A 94 -34.26 13.81 -11.98
N VAL A 95 -32.94 14.03 -11.87
CA VAL A 95 -32.15 14.81 -12.84
C VAL A 95 -31.49 13.90 -13.91
N VAL A 96 -31.91 12.65 -14.02
CA VAL A 96 -31.66 11.84 -15.24
C VAL A 96 -32.82 12.03 -16.21
N LYS A 97 -32.79 13.18 -16.88
CA LYS A 97 -33.15 13.28 -18.30
C LYS A 97 -31.92 13.75 -19.04
#